data_AF-A0A7W2HIU6-F1
#
_entry.id   AF-A0A7W2HIU6-F1
#
_cell.length_a   1.000
_cell.length_b   1.000
_cell.length_c   1.000
_cell.angle_alpha   90.00
_cell.angle_beta   90.00
_cell.angle_gamma   90.00
#
_symmetry.space_group_name_H-M   'P 1'
#
loop_
_entity.id
_entity.type
_entity.pdbx_description
1 polymer ?
#
loop_
_entity_poly.entity_id
_entity_poly.type
_entity_poly.pdbx_seq_one_letter_code
_entity_poly.pdbx_strand_id
1 'polypeptide(L)'
;MRRTSVALLALATVLLGAVPASAVSADTGGGTGKGWEPAPSAPWDVTAGVRCDFPVHGEPVVDEVVQRVLDTYPDGSAKRVAYKGDLVVRVTNTGTGASYDADASGTAVVDYRTDGSQFWSVRGPVLVGVGENGGNLPRGLYIIDGVYTLDIGSTGYKTVTMASGTQDDLCARID
;
A
#
# COMPACT_ATOMS: atom_id res chain seq x y z
N MET A 1 8.13 -74.13 -25.49
CA MET A 1 7.68 -73.87 -26.89
C MET A 1 6.37 -73.08 -26.84
N ARG A 2 6.14 -72.17 -27.82
CA ARG A 2 4.84 -71.77 -28.45
C ARG A 2 3.55 -72.34 -27.81
N ARG A 3 2.41 -71.65 -27.61
CA ARG A 3 1.67 -70.56 -28.31
C ARG A 3 0.37 -70.27 -27.47
N THR A 4 -0.44 -69.20 -27.54
CA THR A 4 -0.39 -67.80 -28.05
C THR A 4 -1.65 -67.04 -27.58
N SER A 5 -1.56 -65.72 -27.36
CA SER A 5 -2.70 -64.74 -27.41
C SER A 5 -3.73 -64.84 -26.25
N VAL A 6 -4.52 -63.81 -25.90
CA VAL A 6 -5.05 -62.64 -26.67
C VAL A 6 -4.99 -61.36 -25.83
N ALA A 7 -4.62 -60.24 -26.44
CA ALA A 7 -4.75 -58.90 -25.85
C ALA A 7 -6.13 -58.30 -26.18
N LEU A 8 -6.85 -57.85 -25.16
CA LEU A 8 -8.14 -57.15 -25.30
C LEU A 8 -7.89 -55.64 -25.49
N LEU A 9 -8.37 -55.09 -26.59
CA LEU A 9 -8.44 -53.65 -26.81
C LEU A 9 -9.51 -53.02 -25.93
N ALA A 10 -9.12 -52.10 -25.04
CA ALA A 10 -10.05 -51.21 -24.36
C ALA A 10 -10.13 -49.88 -25.11
N LEU A 11 -11.30 -49.56 -25.68
CA LEU A 11 -11.56 -48.21 -26.20
C LEU A 11 -11.76 -47.25 -25.02
N ALA A 12 -10.86 -46.28 -24.86
CA ALA A 12 -11.07 -45.16 -23.95
C ALA A 12 -11.90 -44.07 -24.64
N THR A 13 -13.16 -43.92 -24.24
CA THR A 13 -14.02 -42.81 -24.68
C THR A 13 -13.55 -41.50 -24.05
N VAL A 14 -12.92 -40.64 -24.84
CA VAL A 14 -12.57 -39.28 -24.43
C VAL A 14 -13.85 -38.42 -24.38
N LEU A 15 -14.39 -38.26 -23.19
CA LEU A 15 -15.43 -37.27 -22.92
C LEU A 15 -14.81 -35.87 -23.00
N LEU A 16 -15.08 -35.15 -24.10
CA LEU A 16 -14.79 -33.72 -24.19
C LEU A 16 -15.69 -32.98 -23.21
N GLY A 17 -15.17 -32.71 -22.01
CA GLY A 17 -15.75 -31.73 -21.10
C GLY A 17 -15.66 -30.35 -21.73
N ALA A 18 -16.79 -29.80 -22.16
CA ALA A 18 -16.87 -28.42 -22.62
C ALA A 18 -16.63 -27.49 -21.43
N VAL A 19 -15.39 -27.05 -21.26
CA VAL A 19 -15.04 -25.99 -20.31
C VAL A 19 -15.77 -24.73 -20.78
N PRO A 20 -16.58 -24.06 -19.93
CA PRO A 20 -17.14 -22.78 -20.31
C PRO A 20 -15.97 -21.81 -20.53
N ALA A 21 -15.84 -21.31 -21.75
CA ALA A 21 -14.90 -20.24 -22.05
C ALA A 21 -15.38 -19.00 -21.28
N SER A 22 -14.76 -18.72 -20.14
CA SER A 22 -14.88 -17.43 -19.48
C SER A 22 -14.49 -16.37 -20.49
N ALA A 23 -15.49 -15.66 -21.01
CA ALA A 23 -15.26 -14.53 -21.90
C ALA A 23 -14.49 -13.48 -21.10
N VAL A 24 -13.18 -13.42 -21.34
CA VAL A 24 -12.39 -12.27 -20.95
C VAL A 24 -12.95 -11.12 -21.78
N SER A 25 -13.78 -10.31 -21.15
CA SER A 25 -14.07 -8.96 -21.64
C SER A 25 -12.73 -8.24 -21.70
N ALA A 26 -12.12 -8.25 -22.88
CA ALA A 26 -11.04 -7.36 -23.20
C ALA A 26 -11.63 -5.94 -23.16
N ASP A 27 -11.57 -5.32 -21.99
CA ASP A 27 -11.83 -3.90 -21.87
C ASP A 27 -10.74 -3.18 -22.68
N THR A 28 -11.09 -2.78 -23.90
CA THR A 28 -10.28 -1.91 -24.75
C THR A 28 -10.35 -0.47 -24.24
N GLY A 29 -10.17 -0.31 -22.92
CA GLY A 29 -10.01 0.93 -22.18
C GLY A 29 -8.67 1.60 -22.49
N GLY A 30 -8.44 1.90 -23.77
CA GLY A 30 -7.37 2.79 -24.22
C GLY A 30 -7.63 4.23 -23.80
N GLY A 31 -7.53 4.50 -22.50
CA GLY A 31 -7.84 5.79 -21.90
C GLY A 31 -6.96 6.05 -20.69
N THR A 32 -6.09 7.07 -20.78
CA THR A 32 -5.39 7.62 -19.63
C THR A 32 -6.42 8.05 -18.57
N GLY A 33 -6.34 7.42 -17.39
CA GLY A 33 -7.43 7.38 -16.41
C GLY A 33 -7.91 8.77 -15.97
N LYS A 34 -9.17 9.10 -16.27
CA LYS A 34 -9.80 10.38 -15.87
C LYS A 34 -10.62 10.31 -14.58
N GLY A 35 -10.84 9.11 -14.05
CA GLY A 35 -11.64 8.83 -12.86
C GLY A 35 -10.82 8.83 -11.57
N TRP A 36 -11.51 8.63 -10.45
CA TRP A 36 -10.89 8.11 -9.23
C TRP A 36 -10.96 6.58 -9.27
N GLU A 37 -9.89 5.90 -8.85
CA GLU A 37 -9.79 4.44 -8.79
C GLU A 37 -9.37 3.99 -7.38
N PRO A 38 -9.75 2.79 -6.91
CA PRO A 38 -9.31 2.27 -5.61
C PRO A 38 -7.79 2.19 -5.51
N ALA A 39 -7.25 2.57 -4.35
CA ALA A 39 -5.82 2.50 -4.04
C ALA A 39 -5.62 1.87 -2.65
N PRO A 40 -5.95 0.57 -2.50
CA PRO A 40 -5.94 -0.10 -1.20
C PRO A 40 -4.54 -0.20 -0.62
N SER A 41 -4.46 0.05 0.69
CA SER A 41 -3.30 -0.17 1.53
C SER A 41 -3.11 -1.66 1.79
N ALA A 42 -1.86 -2.12 1.85
CA ALA A 42 -1.53 -3.47 2.28
C ALA A 42 -1.15 -3.48 3.78
N PRO A 43 -1.42 -4.58 4.51
CA PRO A 43 -0.84 -4.76 5.83
C PRO A 43 0.68 -4.84 5.78
N TRP A 44 1.31 -4.51 6.91
CA TRP A 44 2.76 -4.42 7.03
C TRP A 44 3.24 -4.84 8.42
N ASP A 45 4.47 -5.34 8.45
CA ASP A 45 5.19 -5.71 9.67
C ASP A 45 6.49 -4.94 9.77
N VAL A 46 6.84 -4.55 10.99
CA VAL A 46 8.08 -3.86 11.33
C VAL A 46 8.69 -4.52 12.57
N THR A 47 9.96 -4.90 12.47
CA THR A 47 10.72 -5.46 13.61
C THR A 47 11.04 -4.39 14.66
N ALA A 48 11.20 -4.83 15.91
CA ALA A 48 11.73 -4.02 17.00
C ALA A 48 12.98 -3.23 16.61
N GLY A 49 13.08 -1.99 17.10
CA GLY A 49 14.19 -1.06 16.85
C GLY A 49 14.15 -0.33 15.51
N VAL A 50 13.24 -0.68 14.58
CA VAL A 50 13.13 0.00 13.27
C VAL A 50 12.20 1.21 13.31
N ARG A 51 11.15 1.16 14.14
CA ARG A 51 10.22 2.28 14.42
C ARG A 51 10.04 2.41 15.93
N CYS A 52 9.32 1.49 16.55
CA CYS A 52 9.21 1.36 18.00
C CYS A 52 10.27 0.39 18.54
N ASP A 53 10.44 0.32 19.87
CA ASP A 53 11.42 -0.58 20.50
C ASP A 53 10.93 -2.04 20.57
N PHE A 54 9.66 -2.27 20.22
CA PHE A 54 8.96 -3.54 20.11
C PHE A 54 8.52 -3.80 18.65
N PRO A 55 8.19 -5.05 18.27
CA PRO A 55 7.69 -5.36 16.92
C PRO A 55 6.26 -4.84 16.73
N VAL A 56 5.97 -4.33 15.53
CA VAL A 56 4.69 -3.68 15.19
C VAL A 56 4.10 -4.31 13.93
N HIS A 57 2.81 -4.62 13.99
CA HIS A 57 1.98 -4.97 12.83
C HIS A 57 0.96 -3.85 12.57
N GLY A 58 0.71 -3.53 11.31
CA GLY A 58 -0.33 -2.58 10.89
C GLY A 58 -1.23 -3.19 9.83
N GLU A 59 -2.54 -3.15 10.05
CA GLU A 59 -3.57 -3.68 9.14
C GLU A 59 -4.66 -2.60 8.91
N PRO A 60 -5.04 -2.29 7.66
CA PRO A 60 -6.21 -1.45 7.39
C PRO A 60 -7.50 -2.13 7.87
N VAL A 61 -8.22 -1.48 8.79
CA VAL A 61 -9.54 -1.91 9.29
C VAL A 61 -10.70 -1.15 8.66
N VAL A 62 -10.39 0.02 8.08
CA VAL A 62 -11.22 0.74 7.10
C VAL A 62 -10.28 1.16 5.98
N ASP A 63 -10.65 0.91 4.72
CA ASP A 63 -9.93 1.40 3.56
C ASP A 63 -10.91 1.70 2.42
N GLU A 64 -11.21 2.98 2.26
CA GLU A 64 -11.95 3.55 1.12
C GLU A 64 -11.03 4.48 0.30
N VAL A 65 -9.71 4.25 0.34
CA VAL A 65 -8.73 5.11 -0.32
C VAL A 65 -8.87 4.99 -1.83
N VAL A 66 -8.96 6.15 -2.48
CA VAL A 66 -8.96 6.29 -3.93
C VAL A 66 -7.85 7.22 -4.39
N GLN A 67 -7.25 6.87 -5.52
CA GLN A 67 -6.25 7.68 -6.20
C GLN A 67 -6.77 8.23 -7.53
N ARG A 68 -6.10 9.26 -8.05
CA ARG A 68 -6.24 9.72 -9.43
C ARG A 68 -4.91 10.27 -9.93
N VAL A 69 -4.40 9.68 -11.01
CA VAL A 69 -3.23 10.19 -11.73
C VAL A 69 -3.60 11.54 -12.35
N LEU A 70 -2.80 12.57 -12.05
CA LEU A 70 -2.96 13.94 -12.55
C LEU A 70 -1.99 14.27 -13.69
N ASP A 71 -0.81 13.63 -13.69
CA ASP A 71 0.24 13.82 -14.69
C ASP A 71 1.10 12.54 -14.79
N THR A 72 1.67 12.28 -15.96
CA THR A 72 2.51 11.10 -16.25
C THR A 72 3.82 11.49 -16.92
N TYR A 73 4.87 10.71 -16.68
CA TYR A 73 6.11 10.78 -17.44
C TYR A 73 5.93 10.25 -18.88
N PRO A 74 6.87 10.54 -19.81
CA PRO A 74 6.81 10.04 -21.19
C PRO A 74 6.83 8.51 -21.34
N ASP A 75 7.27 7.78 -20.31
CA ASP A 75 7.24 6.31 -20.23
C ASP A 75 5.88 5.75 -19.73
N GLY A 76 4.93 6.64 -19.40
CA GLY A 76 3.61 6.29 -18.86
C GLY A 76 3.56 6.14 -17.35
N SER A 77 4.70 6.20 -16.63
CA SER A 77 4.71 6.14 -15.18
C SER A 77 4.04 7.38 -14.55
N ALA A 78 3.40 7.19 -13.40
CA ALA A 78 2.72 8.29 -12.71
C ALA A 78 3.75 9.31 -12.19
N LYS A 79 3.55 10.58 -12.55
CA LYS A 79 4.39 11.71 -12.13
C LYS A 79 3.76 12.49 -10.99
N ARG A 80 2.44 12.69 -11.06
CA ARG A 80 1.66 13.33 -10.00
C ARG A 80 0.36 12.58 -9.77
N VAL A 81 0.04 12.26 -8.53
CA VAL A 81 -1.17 11.53 -8.14
C VAL A 81 -1.84 12.23 -6.95
N ALA A 82 -3.17 12.33 -6.97
CA ALA A 82 -3.95 12.74 -5.80
C ALA A 82 -4.52 11.51 -5.10
N TYR A 83 -4.50 11.52 -3.76
CA TYR A 83 -5.04 10.49 -2.87
C TYR A 83 -6.05 11.11 -1.89
N LYS A 84 -7.11 10.38 -1.56
CA LYS A 84 -8.09 10.70 -0.51
C LYS A 84 -8.89 9.45 -0.16
N GLY A 85 -9.63 9.49 0.95
CA GLY A 85 -10.59 8.47 1.35
C GLY A 85 -10.42 8.12 2.82
N ASP A 86 -11.37 7.39 3.37
CA ASP A 86 -11.32 7.00 4.78
C ASP A 86 -10.32 5.85 4.93
N LEU A 87 -9.36 6.00 5.84
CA LEU A 87 -8.33 5.00 6.13
C LEU A 87 -8.10 4.95 7.63
N VAL A 88 -8.39 3.79 8.23
CA VAL A 88 -8.09 3.51 9.64
C VAL A 88 -7.19 2.30 9.69
N VAL A 89 -5.99 2.46 10.25
CA VAL A 89 -4.99 1.39 10.39
C VAL A 89 -4.94 0.96 11.84
N ARG A 90 -5.24 -0.32 12.13
CA ARG A 90 -4.99 -0.90 13.44
C ARG A 90 -3.50 -1.19 13.57
N VAL A 91 -2.83 -0.40 14.40
CA VAL A 91 -1.43 -0.59 14.75
C VAL A 91 -1.34 -1.40 16.03
N THR A 92 -0.59 -2.50 16.03
CA THR A 92 -0.51 -3.46 17.13
C THR A 92 0.94 -3.77 17.50
N ASN A 93 1.28 -3.64 18.78
CA ASN A 93 2.50 -4.20 19.36
C ASN A 93 2.34 -5.73 19.43
N THR A 94 3.05 -6.47 18.59
CA THR A 94 2.88 -7.93 18.51
C THR A 94 3.57 -8.69 19.64
N GLY A 95 4.34 -7.99 20.50
CA GLY A 95 4.89 -8.55 21.73
C GLY A 95 3.90 -8.56 22.91
N THR A 96 3.01 -7.56 22.99
CA THR A 96 2.07 -7.39 24.12
C THR A 96 0.60 -7.60 23.73
N GLY A 97 0.26 -7.42 22.46
CA GLY A 97 -1.12 -7.36 21.96
C GLY A 97 -1.81 -6.01 22.15
N ALA A 98 -1.12 -5.01 22.70
CA ALA A 98 -1.63 -3.64 22.76
C ALA A 98 -1.83 -3.09 21.34
N SER A 99 -2.95 -2.40 21.10
CA SER A 99 -3.30 -1.88 19.78
C SER A 99 -4.04 -0.55 19.84
N TYR A 100 -3.93 0.20 18.75
CA TYR A 100 -4.58 1.48 18.54
C TYR A 100 -5.05 1.62 17.09
N ASP A 101 -6.31 2.03 16.91
CA ASP A 101 -6.88 2.30 15.59
C ASP A 101 -6.55 3.74 15.20
N ALA A 102 -5.54 3.89 14.33
CA ALA A 102 -5.01 5.17 13.93
C ALA A 102 -5.70 5.68 12.66
N ASP A 103 -6.31 6.86 12.74
CA ASP A 103 -6.87 7.56 11.58
C ASP A 103 -5.76 8.09 10.67
N ALA A 104 -5.81 7.73 9.40
CA ALA A 104 -4.92 8.16 8.33
C ALA A 104 -5.71 8.62 7.08
N SER A 105 -6.97 9.07 7.25
CA SER A 105 -7.94 9.48 6.23
C SER A 105 -7.62 10.80 5.52
N GLY A 106 -6.33 11.17 5.46
CA GLY A 106 -5.85 12.41 4.88
C GLY A 106 -6.01 12.49 3.37
N THR A 107 -5.84 13.70 2.85
CA THR A 107 -5.76 13.99 1.42
C THR A 107 -4.35 14.44 1.08
N ALA A 108 -3.75 13.82 0.05
CA ALA A 108 -2.41 14.17 -0.41
C ALA A 108 -2.37 14.37 -1.92
N VAL A 109 -1.51 15.26 -2.38
CA VAL A 109 -0.98 15.24 -3.76
C VAL A 109 0.48 14.86 -3.68
N VAL A 110 0.84 13.76 -4.33
CA VAL A 110 2.19 13.19 -4.37
C VAL A 110 2.79 13.43 -5.75
N ASP A 111 3.92 14.13 -5.78
CA ASP A 111 4.84 14.17 -6.91
C ASP A 111 5.86 13.05 -6.76
N TYR A 112 5.85 12.10 -7.70
CA TYR A 112 6.86 11.05 -7.81
C TYR A 112 7.98 11.57 -8.72
N ARG A 113 9.22 11.57 -8.23
CA ARG A 113 10.39 12.03 -8.98
C ARG A 113 11.11 10.83 -9.62
N THR A 114 11.80 11.05 -10.75
CA THR A 114 12.49 9.98 -11.50
C THR A 114 13.68 9.35 -10.78
N ASP A 115 14.16 9.94 -9.68
CA ASP A 115 15.19 9.36 -8.80
C ASP A 115 14.59 8.48 -7.69
N GLY A 116 13.27 8.27 -7.68
CA GLY A 116 12.54 7.52 -6.66
C GLY A 116 12.16 8.36 -5.43
N SER A 117 12.61 9.60 -5.33
CA SER A 117 12.17 10.52 -4.28
C SER A 117 10.72 10.98 -4.52
N GLN A 118 10.06 11.48 -3.47
CA GLN A 118 8.66 11.88 -3.52
C GLN A 118 8.43 13.19 -2.77
N PHE A 119 7.53 14.04 -3.26
CA PHE A 119 7.09 15.25 -2.56
C PHE A 119 5.58 15.23 -2.35
N TRP A 120 5.17 15.27 -1.09
CA TRP A 120 3.78 15.14 -0.68
C TRP A 120 3.30 16.50 -0.18
N SER A 121 2.23 17.04 -0.78
CA SER A 121 1.47 18.16 -0.24
C SER A 121 0.23 17.61 0.46
N VAL A 122 0.14 17.76 1.78
CA VAL A 122 -0.78 16.98 2.62
C VAL A 122 -1.72 17.86 3.43
N ARG A 123 -2.99 17.45 3.46
CA ARG A 123 -3.95 17.79 4.52
C ARG A 123 -4.26 16.48 5.27
N GLY A 124 -3.71 16.35 6.47
CA GLY A 124 -3.77 15.13 7.28
C GLY A 124 -5.19 14.76 7.76
N PRO A 125 -5.31 13.66 8.52
CA PRO A 125 -4.22 12.88 9.12
C PRO A 125 -3.53 11.88 8.16
N VAL A 126 -2.23 11.63 8.30
CA VAL A 126 -1.52 10.55 7.57
C VAL A 126 -0.51 9.86 8.49
N LEU A 127 -0.41 8.53 8.36
CA LEU A 127 0.55 7.68 9.07
C LEU A 127 1.95 7.77 8.44
N VAL A 128 2.95 8.13 9.24
CA VAL A 128 4.34 8.35 8.83
C VAL A 128 5.30 7.60 9.75
N GLY A 129 5.94 6.55 9.23
CA GLY A 129 7.04 5.85 9.91
C GLY A 129 8.40 6.48 9.62
N VAL A 130 9.15 6.84 10.67
CA VAL A 130 10.50 7.42 10.60
C VAL A 130 11.50 6.47 11.26
N GLY A 131 12.66 6.27 10.64
CA GLY A 131 13.69 5.33 11.09
C GLY A 131 14.78 6.06 11.87
N GLU A 132 15.72 5.31 12.45
CA GLU A 132 16.90 5.88 13.11
C GLU A 132 17.70 6.74 12.10
N ASN A 133 17.86 8.03 12.41
CA ASN A 133 18.40 9.06 11.48
C ASN A 133 17.70 9.15 10.11
N GLY A 134 16.48 8.59 9.99
CA GLY A 134 15.72 8.47 8.74
C GLY A 134 14.80 9.65 8.43
N GLY A 135 14.93 10.77 9.15
CA GLY A 135 14.14 11.97 8.92
C GLY A 135 14.51 13.11 9.86
N ASN A 136 13.73 14.20 9.79
CA ASN A 136 13.83 15.34 10.71
C ASN A 136 12.97 15.18 11.99
N LEU A 137 12.10 14.17 12.02
CA LEU A 137 11.48 13.67 13.26
C LEU A 137 12.38 12.57 13.86
N PRO A 138 12.26 12.29 15.18
CA PRO A 138 12.88 11.12 15.78
C PRO A 138 12.42 9.81 15.11
N ARG A 139 13.15 8.72 15.38
CA ARG A 139 12.67 7.37 15.06
C ARG A 139 11.34 7.13 15.77
N GLY A 140 10.35 6.64 15.03
CA GLY A 140 9.01 6.37 15.58
C GLY A 140 7.97 6.11 14.50
N LEU A 141 6.71 6.07 14.92
CA LEU A 141 5.54 5.92 14.07
C LEU A 141 4.52 6.98 14.46
N TYR A 142 4.14 7.84 13.52
CA TYR A 142 3.35 9.04 13.84
C TYR A 142 2.07 9.12 13.01
N ILE A 143 0.97 9.59 13.60
CA ILE A 143 -0.05 10.31 12.81
C ILE A 143 0.35 11.78 12.77
N ILE A 144 0.44 12.32 11.55
CA ILE A 144 0.68 13.75 11.32
C ILE A 144 -0.62 14.35 10.77
N ASP A 145 -1.27 15.18 11.58
CA ASP A 145 -2.53 15.84 11.24
C ASP A 145 -2.35 17.35 11.07
N GLY A 146 -3.13 17.97 10.19
CA GLY A 146 -3.03 19.39 9.82
C GLY A 146 -2.59 19.61 8.37
N VAL A 147 -1.90 20.73 8.11
CA VAL A 147 -1.41 21.13 6.77
C VAL A 147 0.11 21.17 6.77
N TYR A 148 0.72 20.33 5.93
CA TYR A 148 2.16 20.15 5.91
C TYR A 148 2.65 19.62 4.55
N THR A 149 3.97 19.62 4.35
CA THR A 149 4.62 18.89 3.26
C THR A 149 5.54 17.81 3.81
N LEU A 150 5.66 16.71 3.08
CA LEU A 150 6.60 15.63 3.36
C LEU A 150 7.45 15.39 2.11
N ASP A 151 8.74 15.70 2.19
CA ASP A 151 9.72 15.28 1.18
C ASP A 151 10.35 13.95 1.63
N ILE A 152 10.29 12.95 0.76
CA ILE A 152 10.95 11.65 0.94
C ILE A 152 12.08 11.60 -0.07
N GLY A 153 13.32 11.82 0.38
CA GLY A 153 14.49 11.74 -0.49
C GLY A 153 14.67 10.34 -1.10
N SER A 154 15.49 10.23 -2.14
CA SER A 154 15.75 8.94 -2.84
C SER A 154 16.45 7.89 -1.95
N THR A 155 17.00 8.29 -0.80
CA THR A 155 17.50 7.41 0.26
C THR A 155 16.42 6.98 1.28
N GLY A 156 15.19 7.48 1.16
CA GLY A 156 14.10 7.29 2.11
C GLY A 156 14.07 8.29 3.28
N TYR A 157 15.01 9.24 3.36
CA TYR A 157 15.04 10.27 4.41
C TYR A 157 13.81 11.18 4.33
N LYS A 158 13.06 11.31 5.44
CA LYS A 158 11.79 12.06 5.50
C LYS A 158 11.95 13.45 6.11
N THR A 159 11.62 14.48 5.36
CA THR A 159 11.55 15.87 5.86
C THR A 159 10.08 16.30 5.95
N VAL A 160 9.54 16.36 7.17
CA VAL A 160 8.21 16.91 7.45
C VAL A 160 8.33 18.42 7.72
N THR A 161 7.66 19.24 6.92
CA THR A 161 7.56 20.69 7.12
C THR A 161 6.11 21.08 7.40
N MET A 162 5.79 21.32 8.67
CA MET A 162 4.44 21.60 9.14
C MET A 162 4.13 23.10 9.11
N ALA A 163 3.02 23.49 8.47
CA ALA A 163 2.51 24.87 8.52
C ALA A 163 1.56 25.07 9.71
N SER A 164 0.71 24.08 9.98
CA SER A 164 -0.14 23.98 11.18
C SER A 164 -0.54 22.52 11.39
N GLY A 165 -0.63 22.06 12.64
CA GLY A 165 -0.97 20.66 12.89
C GLY A 165 -0.53 20.11 14.24
N THR A 166 -0.62 18.80 14.36
CA THR A 166 -0.20 17.99 15.51
C THR A 166 0.55 16.74 15.04
N GLN A 167 1.26 16.11 15.97
CA GLN A 167 1.90 14.80 15.77
C GLN A 167 1.47 13.91 16.95
N ASP A 168 0.98 12.72 16.67
CA ASP A 168 0.62 11.71 17.66
C ASP A 168 1.59 10.53 17.54
N ASP A 169 2.31 10.21 18.62
CA ASP A 169 3.30 9.13 18.65
C ASP A 169 2.60 7.80 18.93
N LEU A 170 2.45 6.99 17.88
CA LEU A 170 1.79 5.70 17.96
C LEU A 170 2.61 4.65 18.70
N CYS A 171 3.94 4.80 18.82
CA CYS A 171 4.72 3.92 19.68
C CYS A 171 4.32 4.12 21.14
N ALA A 172 4.15 5.37 21.58
CA ALA A 172 3.69 5.69 22.94
C ALA A 172 2.22 5.29 23.21
N ARG A 173 1.42 4.99 22.17
CA ARG A 173 0.03 4.51 22.31
C ARG A 173 -0.08 3.00 22.60
N ILE A 174 0.94 2.21 22.27
CA ILE A 174 0.87 0.74 22.20
C ILE A 174 2.06 0.01 22.85
N ASP A 175 2.88 0.71 23.65
CA ASP A 175 3.99 0.13 24.43
C ASP A 175 3.50 -0.95 25.42
#